data_AF-A0A381TZX2-F1
#
_entry.id   AF-A0A381TZX2-F1
#
_cell.length_a   1.000
_cell.length_b   1.000
_cell.length_c   1.000
_cell.angle_alpha   90.00
_cell.angle_beta   90.00
_cell.angle_gamma   90.00
#
_symmetry.space_group_name_H-M   'P 1'
#
loop_
_entity.id
_entity.type
_entity.pdbx_description
1 polymer ?
#
loop_
_entity_poly.entity_id
_entity_poly.type
_entity_poly.pdbx_seq_one_letter_code
_entity_poly.pdbx_strand_id
1 'polypeptide(L)'
;VEVMVVLLLLSLSFLVFLQALNTGKTVRAKSELRTVQAVLLNSLEQEIRARRFDENTSPPWSATLGVDTLSSHLSFDGVNDQVLLGDIEALDGPATVTISFWFNRTQDLSANSNHYVSNIMFAKASDPENDNIEIGTDGTNIEIYVDSQSNDAPAVTYDAGIQNNIWYHLTFTYNKNETNEGKLYINGSEVNTWNQWGGNIDNAGGSPVTIGNTNHIETPFNGNINEVAVWNEALTATEITTVYNSGSGFNAAVNSGNYSSASGLIGYWKINEGTGTTAYDGSGNNISGSLLYGPSWESSGVNENSIELWDDIDDFHNYSLESIDSSPFGCSVEVNYVDATSAFHQSQNSPTNYKSLTVKITHPTLSALTDTMVISPGL
;
A
#
# COMPACT_ATOMS: atom_id res chain seq x y z
N VAL A 1 -52.89 22.59 68.48
CA VAL A 1 -52.60 23.36 67.23
C VAL A 1 -51.10 23.55 67.06
N GLU A 2 -50.39 24.13 68.03
CA GLU A 2 -48.93 24.37 67.95
C GLU A 2 -48.11 23.10 67.66
N VAL A 3 -48.38 21.99 68.35
CA VAL A 3 -47.70 20.70 68.10
C VAL A 3 -47.90 20.21 66.65
N MET A 4 -49.11 20.39 66.09
CA MET A 4 -49.38 20.03 64.69
C MET A 4 -48.60 20.93 63.72
N VAL A 5 -48.54 22.24 63.98
CA VAL A 5 -47.81 23.20 63.14
C VAL A 5 -46.31 22.87 63.14
N VAL A 6 -45.75 22.56 64.31
CA VAL A 6 -44.34 22.18 64.46
C VAL A 6 -44.02 20.89 63.70
N LEU A 7 -44.86 19.85 63.82
CA LEU A 7 -44.70 18.60 63.07
C LEU A 7 -44.76 18.83 61.55
N LEU A 8 -45.67 19.69 61.08
CA LEU A 8 -45.80 20.02 59.66
C LEU A 8 -44.54 20.74 59.14
N LEU A 9 -44.03 21.72 59.87
CA LEU A 9 -42.81 22.44 59.51
C LEU A 9 -41.57 21.53 59.51
N LEU A 10 -41.44 20.64 60.50
CA LEU A 10 -40.38 19.63 60.56
C LEU A 10 -40.47 18.67 59.37
N SER A 11 -41.66 18.22 59.00
CA SER A 11 -41.86 17.32 57.86
C SER A 11 -41.50 17.99 56.53
N LEU A 12 -41.89 19.25 56.31
CA LEU A 12 -41.48 20.02 55.12
C LEU A 12 -39.97 20.24 55.09
N SER A 13 -39.39 20.63 56.22
CA SER A 13 -37.94 20.84 56.34
C SER A 13 -37.17 19.55 56.04
N PHE A 14 -37.64 18.41 56.53
CA PHE A 14 -37.06 17.10 56.25
C PHE A 14 -37.19 16.69 54.77
N LEU A 15 -38.33 16.98 54.13
CA LEU A 15 -38.52 16.76 52.69
C LEU A 15 -37.54 17.58 51.85
N VAL A 16 -37.39 18.87 52.16
CA VAL A 16 -36.42 19.75 51.49
C VAL A 16 -34.99 19.24 51.72
N PHE A 17 -34.67 18.77 52.93
CA PHE A 17 -33.38 18.14 53.22
C PHE A 17 -33.13 16.88 52.40
N LEU A 18 -34.12 15.98 52.28
CA LEU A 18 -34.02 14.78 51.43
C LEU A 18 -33.83 15.13 49.95
N GLN A 19 -34.54 16.14 49.45
CA GLN A 19 -34.35 16.63 48.08
C GLN A 19 -32.93 17.18 47.89
N ALA A 20 -32.43 18.00 48.82
CA ALA A 20 -31.06 18.52 48.77
C ALA A 20 -30.03 17.39 48.80
N LEU A 21 -30.23 16.36 49.64
CA LEU A 21 -29.38 15.18 49.70
C LEU A 21 -29.39 14.39 48.38
N ASN A 22 -30.56 14.21 47.77
CA ASN A 22 -30.68 13.50 46.49
C ASN A 22 -30.02 14.26 45.34
N THR A 23 -30.20 15.59 45.31
CA THR A 23 -29.50 16.47 44.37
C THR A 23 -27.99 16.38 44.56
N GLY A 24 -27.50 16.45 45.81
CA GLY A 24 -26.08 16.32 46.11
C GLY A 24 -25.48 14.98 45.64
N LYS A 25 -26.18 13.87 45.88
CA LYS A 25 -25.78 12.54 45.37
C LYS A 25 -25.75 12.50 43.84
N THR A 26 -26.76 13.07 43.18
CA THR A 26 -26.85 13.11 41.71
C THR A 26 -25.73 13.95 41.10
N VAL A 27 -25.46 15.13 41.66
CA VAL A 27 -24.38 16.01 41.21
C VAL A 27 -23.03 15.33 41.38
N ARG A 28 -22.80 14.68 42.54
CA ARG A 28 -21.59 13.91 42.78
C ARG A 28 -21.42 12.78 41.77
N ALA A 29 -22.46 11.97 41.54
CA ALA A 29 -22.40 10.87 40.57
C ALA A 29 -22.13 11.38 39.14
N LYS A 30 -22.79 12.46 38.71
CA LYS A 30 -22.52 13.07 37.41
C LYS A 30 -21.09 13.62 37.31
N SER A 31 -20.55 14.18 38.39
CA SER A 31 -19.16 14.65 38.44
C SER A 31 -18.18 13.48 38.29
N GLU A 32 -18.39 12.37 39.00
CA GLU A 32 -17.55 11.17 38.90
C GLU A 32 -17.60 10.59 37.47
N LEU A 33 -18.79 10.47 36.87
CA LEU A 33 -18.95 10.03 35.49
C LEU A 33 -18.29 10.99 34.48
N ARG A 34 -18.36 12.31 34.71
CA ARG A 34 -17.69 13.31 33.85
C ARG A 34 -16.18 13.19 33.93
N THR A 35 -15.64 12.88 35.11
CA THR A 35 -14.22 12.57 35.27
C THR A 35 -13.84 11.33 34.45
N VAL A 36 -14.65 10.28 34.46
CA VAL A 36 -14.41 9.09 33.63
C VAL A 36 -14.47 9.43 32.13
N GLN A 37 -15.45 10.21 31.66
CA GLN A 37 -15.51 10.67 30.27
C GLN A 37 -14.21 11.39 29.84
N ALA A 38 -13.68 12.27 30.70
CA ALA A 38 -12.46 13.01 30.42
C ALA A 38 -11.21 12.12 30.38
N VAL A 39 -11.14 11.11 31.26
CA VAL A 39 -10.04 10.13 31.25
C VAL A 39 -10.07 9.27 29.99
N LEU A 40 -11.24 8.77 29.59
CA LEU A 40 -11.41 7.97 28.38
C LEU A 40 -11.07 8.78 27.11
N LEU A 41 -11.55 10.03 27.05
CA LEU A 41 -11.25 10.93 25.94
C LEU A 41 -9.74 11.14 25.80
N ASN A 42 -9.07 11.52 26.88
CA ASN A 42 -7.63 11.73 26.87
C ASN A 42 -6.86 10.43 26.53
N SER A 43 -7.29 9.28 27.06
CA SER A 43 -6.65 8.00 26.76
C SER A 43 -6.66 7.69 25.25
N LEU A 44 -7.82 7.85 24.61
CA LEU A 44 -7.98 7.60 23.18
C LEU A 44 -7.19 8.63 22.35
N GLU A 45 -7.18 9.90 22.75
CA GLU A 45 -6.35 10.91 22.10
C GLU A 45 -4.85 10.60 22.18
N GLN A 46 -4.35 10.11 23.32
CA GLN A 46 -2.94 9.72 23.44
C GLN A 46 -2.61 8.51 22.55
N GLU A 47 -3.52 7.54 22.46
CA GLU A 47 -3.34 6.38 21.60
C GLU A 47 -3.23 6.77 20.12
N ILE A 48 -4.07 7.71 19.67
CA ILE A 48 -4.04 8.22 18.31
C ILE A 48 -2.79 9.08 18.05
N ARG A 49 -2.40 9.94 19.01
CA ARG A 49 -1.19 10.78 18.90
C ARG A 49 0.10 9.97 18.83
N ALA A 50 0.09 8.72 19.26
CA ALA A 50 1.24 7.84 19.18
C ALA A 50 1.43 7.20 17.78
N ARG A 51 0.46 7.38 16.88
CA ARG A 51 0.49 6.82 15.52
C ARG A 51 1.12 7.78 14.53
N ARG A 52 1.48 7.24 13.37
CA ARG A 52 1.99 8.05 12.26
C ARG A 52 0.91 8.97 11.73
N PHE A 53 1.32 10.02 11.01
CA PHE A 53 0.38 10.92 10.37
C PHE A 53 -0.44 10.22 9.27
N ASP A 54 0.19 9.29 8.56
CA ASP A 54 -0.29 8.58 7.37
C ASP A 54 0.64 7.36 7.15
N GLU A 55 0.21 6.39 6.33
CA GLU A 55 1.02 5.26 5.83
C GLU A 55 2.39 5.73 5.28
N ASN A 56 2.36 6.86 4.57
CA ASN A 56 3.53 7.46 3.95
C ASN A 56 4.27 8.38 4.93
N THR A 57 5.60 8.42 4.84
CA THR A 57 6.41 9.32 5.68
C THR A 57 6.53 10.75 5.13
N SER A 58 6.05 10.99 3.90
CA SER A 58 6.07 12.29 3.22
C SER A 58 4.93 12.43 2.20
N PRO A 59 4.52 13.66 1.81
CA PRO A 59 3.46 13.87 0.83
C PRO A 59 3.83 13.33 -0.58
N PRO A 60 2.85 12.98 -1.43
CA PRO A 60 1.40 13.09 -1.20
C PRO A 60 0.89 12.03 -0.21
N TRP A 61 -0.01 12.46 0.68
CA TRP A 61 -0.66 11.60 1.68
C TRP A 61 -1.79 10.77 1.06
N SER A 62 -2.21 9.69 1.72
CA SER A 62 -3.30 8.84 1.23
C SER A 62 -4.56 9.65 0.94
N ALA A 63 -5.21 9.41 -0.21
CA ALA A 63 -6.47 10.06 -0.54
C ALA A 63 -7.67 9.46 0.19
N THR A 64 -7.50 8.27 0.77
CA THR A 64 -8.53 7.52 1.48
C THR A 64 -8.26 7.63 2.97
N LEU A 65 -9.28 7.95 3.77
CA LEU A 65 -9.19 7.89 5.23
C LEU A 65 -9.86 6.60 5.71
N GLY A 66 -9.24 5.96 6.69
CA GLY A 66 -9.72 4.72 7.29
C GLY A 66 -8.69 3.61 7.16
N VAL A 67 -8.99 2.50 7.83
CA VAL A 67 -8.16 1.30 7.85
C VAL A 67 -7.73 0.91 6.45
N ASP A 68 -6.43 0.65 6.29
CA ASP A 68 -5.89 0.22 5.02
C ASP A 68 -6.49 -1.13 4.61
N THR A 69 -6.91 -1.19 3.34
CA THR A 69 -7.27 -2.48 2.76
C THR A 69 -5.99 -3.28 2.53
N LEU A 70 -5.95 -4.51 3.02
CA LEU A 70 -4.95 -5.52 2.68
C LEU A 70 -4.41 -5.30 1.26
N SER A 71 -3.09 -5.12 1.09
CA SER A 71 -2.51 -5.11 -0.25
C SER A 71 -2.66 -6.51 -0.80
N SER A 72 -3.51 -6.69 -1.81
CA SER A 72 -3.51 -7.98 -2.50
C SER A 72 -2.29 -8.07 -3.42
N HIS A 73 -1.94 -9.30 -3.74
CA HIS A 73 -0.93 -9.67 -4.71
C HIS A 73 -1.40 -10.91 -5.46
N LEU A 74 -0.72 -11.26 -6.55
CA LEU A 74 -0.96 -12.51 -7.24
C LEU A 74 0.03 -13.56 -6.79
N SER A 75 -0.52 -14.74 -6.44
CA SER A 75 0.23 -15.96 -6.19
C SER A 75 0.21 -16.85 -7.42
N PHE A 76 1.36 -17.41 -7.74
CA PHE A 76 1.64 -18.29 -8.87
C PHE A 76 2.14 -19.63 -8.32
N ASP A 77 1.57 -20.73 -8.80
CA ASP A 77 1.77 -22.06 -8.21
C ASP A 77 3.01 -22.83 -8.74
N GLY A 78 3.72 -22.27 -9.72
CA GLY A 78 4.87 -22.92 -10.35
C GLY A 78 4.53 -24.01 -11.34
N VAL A 79 3.29 -24.09 -11.83
CA VAL A 79 2.86 -25.07 -12.83
C VAL A 79 2.69 -24.44 -14.21
N ASN A 80 1.80 -23.46 -14.34
CA ASN A 80 1.50 -22.82 -15.63
C ASN A 80 0.86 -21.42 -15.52
N ASP A 81 0.70 -20.90 -14.31
CA ASP A 81 0.05 -19.63 -14.03
C ASP A 81 0.71 -18.46 -14.78
N GLN A 82 -0.11 -17.61 -15.41
CA GLN A 82 0.39 -16.38 -15.98
C GLN A 82 -0.64 -15.25 -16.00
N VAL A 83 -0.15 -14.02 -16.01
CA VAL A 83 -0.92 -12.86 -16.46
C VAL A 83 -0.50 -12.53 -17.89
N LEU A 84 -1.44 -12.61 -18.83
CA LEU A 84 -1.22 -12.24 -20.23
C LEU A 84 -1.63 -10.79 -20.45
N LEU A 85 -0.66 -9.92 -20.72
CA LEU A 85 -0.88 -8.48 -21.00
C LEU A 85 -1.13 -8.21 -22.49
N GLY A 86 -0.87 -9.21 -23.34
CA GLY A 86 -0.90 -9.05 -24.79
C GLY A 86 0.36 -8.37 -25.31
N ASP A 87 0.35 -8.03 -26.59
CA ASP A 87 1.46 -7.30 -27.19
C ASP A 87 1.46 -5.83 -26.75
N ILE A 88 2.62 -5.37 -26.27
CA ILE A 88 2.88 -3.99 -25.89
C ILE A 88 3.84 -3.40 -26.92
N GLU A 89 3.30 -2.70 -27.92
CA GLU A 89 4.06 -2.12 -29.04
C GLU A 89 5.23 -1.21 -28.59
N ALA A 90 5.10 -0.57 -27.42
CA ALA A 90 6.16 0.28 -26.87
C ALA A 90 7.43 -0.51 -26.47
N LEU A 91 7.33 -1.83 -26.35
CA LEU A 91 8.44 -2.75 -26.09
C LEU A 91 8.95 -3.44 -27.36
N ASP A 92 8.49 -3.03 -28.55
CA ASP A 92 9.02 -3.47 -29.84
C ASP A 92 10.20 -2.58 -30.23
N GLY A 93 11.42 -3.04 -29.94
CA GLY A 93 12.62 -2.33 -30.30
C GLY A 93 13.02 -1.12 -29.42
N PRO A 94 12.75 -1.08 -28.10
CA PRO A 94 12.98 0.12 -27.30
C PRO A 94 14.48 0.46 -27.18
N ALA A 95 14.78 1.76 -27.19
CA ALA A 95 16.12 2.27 -26.89
C ALA A 95 16.37 2.42 -25.38
N THR A 96 15.29 2.57 -24.61
CA THR A 96 15.27 2.73 -23.17
C THR A 96 14.05 2.00 -22.61
N VAL A 97 14.23 1.31 -21.48
CA VAL A 97 13.11 0.69 -20.75
C VAL A 97 13.46 0.58 -19.26
N THR A 98 12.45 0.68 -18.41
CA THR A 98 12.54 0.23 -17.01
C THR A 98 11.42 -0.75 -16.74
N ILE A 99 11.74 -1.87 -16.09
CA ILE A 99 10.77 -2.84 -15.57
C ILE A 99 10.99 -2.92 -14.07
N SER A 100 9.93 -2.71 -13.29
CA SER A 100 9.97 -2.75 -11.83
C SER A 100 8.82 -3.55 -11.27
N PHE A 101 9.08 -4.35 -10.25
CA PHE A 101 8.04 -5.11 -9.54
C PHE A 101 8.54 -5.60 -8.18
N TRP A 102 7.59 -5.87 -7.30
CA TRP A 102 7.85 -6.62 -6.07
C TRP A 102 7.65 -8.11 -6.34
N PHE A 103 8.51 -8.95 -5.78
CA PHE A 103 8.36 -10.40 -5.85
C PHE A 103 8.75 -11.09 -4.53
N ASN A 104 8.18 -12.26 -4.32
CA ASN A 104 8.53 -13.17 -3.25
C ASN A 104 8.45 -14.60 -3.79
N ARG A 105 9.61 -15.20 -4.06
CA ARG A 105 9.67 -16.58 -4.55
C ARG A 105 9.42 -17.54 -3.39
N THR A 106 8.41 -18.41 -3.45
CA THR A 106 8.10 -19.35 -2.35
C THR A 106 8.86 -20.67 -2.52
N GLN A 107 9.08 -21.08 -3.77
CA GLN A 107 9.86 -22.27 -4.12
C GLN A 107 10.82 -21.97 -5.26
N ASP A 108 12.02 -22.56 -5.22
CA ASP A 108 12.95 -22.52 -6.34
C ASP A 108 12.64 -23.66 -7.30
N LEU A 109 12.30 -23.33 -8.55
CA LEU A 109 12.07 -24.29 -9.61
C LEU A 109 13.11 -24.08 -10.72
N SER A 110 14.32 -24.60 -10.50
CA SER A 110 15.37 -24.56 -11.52
C SER A 110 14.88 -25.27 -12.80
N ALA A 111 14.64 -24.50 -13.84
CA ALA A 111 14.20 -24.94 -15.15
C ALA A 111 14.62 -23.86 -16.13
N ASN A 112 15.14 -24.20 -17.29
CA ASN A 112 15.64 -23.17 -18.19
C ASN A 112 14.72 -23.03 -19.39
N SER A 113 14.33 -21.79 -19.68
CA SER A 113 13.97 -21.41 -21.05
C SER A 113 15.14 -21.71 -22.00
N ASN A 114 14.93 -21.55 -23.30
CA ASN A 114 16.01 -21.55 -24.31
C ASN A 114 17.10 -20.50 -24.02
N HIS A 115 16.79 -19.50 -23.19
CA HIS A 115 17.69 -18.40 -22.84
C HIS A 115 18.35 -18.54 -21.47
N TYR A 116 18.18 -19.68 -20.81
CA TYR A 116 18.74 -19.98 -19.49
C TYR A 116 18.18 -19.06 -18.40
N VAL A 117 16.88 -18.79 -18.45
CA VAL A 117 16.15 -18.11 -17.38
C VAL A 117 15.21 -19.11 -16.71
N SER A 118 15.29 -19.18 -15.38
CA SER A 118 14.43 -19.97 -14.48
C SER A 118 13.41 -19.10 -13.76
N ASN A 119 12.30 -19.70 -13.28
CA ASN A 119 11.26 -19.03 -12.49
C ASN A 119 10.85 -17.66 -13.10
N ILE A 120 10.38 -17.62 -14.35
CA ILE A 120 10.19 -16.36 -15.09
C ILE A 120 9.11 -15.50 -14.43
N MET A 121 9.50 -14.28 -14.02
CA MET A 121 8.60 -13.30 -13.39
C MET A 121 8.04 -12.32 -14.41
N PHE A 122 8.81 -11.96 -15.44
CA PHE A 122 8.41 -11.06 -16.51
C PHE A 122 9.03 -11.51 -17.83
N ALA A 123 8.26 -11.54 -18.91
CA ALA A 123 8.79 -11.82 -20.24
C ALA A 123 8.06 -11.04 -21.35
N LYS A 124 8.77 -10.74 -22.45
CA LYS A 124 8.18 -10.44 -23.77
C LYS A 124 8.80 -11.43 -24.75
N ALA A 125 8.14 -12.58 -24.90
CA ALA A 125 8.69 -13.76 -25.56
C ALA A 125 7.57 -14.70 -26.03
N SER A 126 7.77 -15.36 -27.17
CA SER A 126 6.86 -16.41 -27.66
C SER A 126 7.45 -17.23 -28.80
N ASP A 127 7.09 -18.51 -28.89
CA ASP A 127 7.53 -19.43 -29.98
C ASP A 127 7.37 -18.87 -31.42
N PRO A 128 6.28 -18.16 -31.79
CA PRO A 128 6.08 -17.73 -33.17
C PRO A 128 6.84 -16.48 -33.58
N GLU A 129 7.32 -15.69 -32.61
CA GLU A 129 7.91 -14.36 -32.80
C GLU A 129 9.25 -14.29 -32.05
N ASN A 130 9.86 -13.11 -31.96
CA ASN A 130 11.17 -12.96 -31.30
C ASN A 130 11.02 -12.84 -29.78
N ASP A 131 11.99 -13.37 -29.04
CA ASP A 131 12.07 -13.23 -27.59
C ASP A 131 12.96 -12.03 -27.26
N ASN A 132 12.43 -11.02 -26.58
CA ASN A 132 13.19 -9.80 -26.35
C ASN A 132 13.71 -9.61 -24.94
N ILE A 133 12.95 -10.07 -23.95
CA ILE A 133 13.34 -9.97 -22.57
C ILE A 133 12.71 -11.09 -21.75
N GLU A 134 13.50 -11.70 -20.87
CA GLU A 134 13.03 -12.59 -19.83
C GLU A 134 13.77 -12.22 -18.53
N ILE A 135 13.02 -12.09 -17.43
CA ILE A 135 13.56 -11.82 -16.09
C ILE A 135 13.08 -12.93 -15.16
N GLY A 136 14.03 -13.61 -14.52
CA GLY A 136 13.77 -14.74 -13.64
C GLY A 136 14.81 -14.88 -12.53
N THR A 137 14.81 -16.02 -11.85
CA THR A 137 15.74 -16.35 -10.77
C THR A 137 16.11 -17.82 -10.77
N ASP A 138 17.35 -18.15 -10.39
CA ASP A 138 17.81 -19.52 -10.09
C ASP A 138 18.69 -19.50 -8.83
N GLY A 139 18.29 -20.25 -7.80
CA GLY A 139 18.94 -20.20 -6.50
C GLY A 139 18.96 -18.78 -5.93
N THR A 140 20.14 -18.23 -5.71
CA THR A 140 20.33 -16.86 -5.18
C THR A 140 20.45 -15.80 -6.28
N ASN A 141 20.44 -16.20 -7.56
CA ASN A 141 20.70 -15.31 -8.67
C ASN A 141 19.42 -14.65 -9.23
N ILE A 142 19.58 -13.44 -9.74
CA ILE A 142 18.69 -12.87 -10.77
C ILE A 142 19.26 -13.22 -12.14
N GLU A 143 18.39 -13.65 -13.05
CA GLU A 143 18.71 -14.00 -14.43
C GLU A 143 17.96 -13.07 -15.39
N ILE A 144 18.67 -12.48 -16.34
CA ILE A 144 18.10 -11.52 -17.30
C ILE A 144 18.60 -11.86 -18.69
N TYR A 145 17.68 -12.24 -19.57
CA TYR A 145 17.91 -12.28 -21.00
C TYR A 145 17.41 -10.98 -21.63
N VAL A 146 18.20 -10.45 -22.56
CA VAL A 146 17.78 -9.36 -23.46
C VAL A 146 18.35 -9.68 -24.84
N ASP A 147 17.49 -9.71 -25.84
CA ASP A 147 17.90 -9.71 -27.24
C ASP A 147 18.01 -8.26 -27.72
N SER A 148 19.20 -7.89 -28.22
CA SER A 148 19.46 -6.58 -28.77
C SER A 148 20.07 -6.69 -30.17
N GLN A 149 20.02 -5.59 -30.90
CA GLN A 149 20.52 -5.49 -32.27
C GLN A 149 21.98 -5.94 -32.46
N SER A 150 22.77 -5.95 -31.39
CA SER A 150 24.19 -6.32 -31.43
C SER A 150 24.53 -7.59 -30.64
N ASN A 151 23.58 -8.17 -29.90
CA ASN A 151 23.83 -9.35 -29.06
C ASN A 151 22.56 -10.12 -28.72
N ASP A 152 22.54 -11.38 -29.13
CA ASP A 152 21.55 -12.41 -28.76
C ASP A 152 22.29 -13.53 -28.02
N ALA A 153 22.77 -13.22 -26.82
CA ALA A 153 23.51 -14.16 -25.98
C ALA A 153 22.60 -14.71 -24.88
N PRO A 154 22.95 -15.87 -24.29
CA PRO A 154 22.28 -16.38 -23.08
C PRO A 154 22.15 -15.33 -21.96
N ALA A 155 21.19 -15.56 -21.07
CA ALA A 155 20.94 -14.67 -19.94
C ALA A 155 22.20 -14.34 -19.13
N VAL A 156 22.26 -13.10 -18.66
CA VAL A 156 23.22 -12.69 -17.63
C VAL A 156 22.70 -13.07 -16.26
N THR A 157 23.62 -13.45 -15.37
CA THR A 157 23.29 -13.85 -14.00
C THR A 157 24.02 -12.97 -12.99
N TYR A 158 23.37 -12.66 -11.88
CA TYR A 158 24.01 -11.99 -10.74
C TYR A 158 23.50 -12.55 -9.41
N ASP A 159 24.40 -12.94 -8.52
CA ASP A 159 24.08 -13.41 -7.16
C ASP A 159 23.61 -12.24 -6.30
N ALA A 160 22.29 -12.03 -6.26
CA ALA A 160 21.64 -11.01 -5.46
C ALA A 160 21.29 -11.49 -4.05
N GLY A 161 21.67 -12.72 -3.68
CA GLY A 161 21.32 -13.30 -2.38
C GLY A 161 19.82 -13.56 -2.21
N ILE A 162 19.10 -13.88 -3.30
CA ILE A 162 17.66 -14.17 -3.25
C ILE A 162 17.39 -15.40 -2.37
N GLN A 163 16.38 -15.28 -1.52
CA GLN A 163 15.93 -16.34 -0.62
C GLN A 163 14.43 -16.55 -0.78
N ASN A 164 13.99 -17.79 -0.54
CA ASN A 164 12.57 -18.09 -0.59
C ASN A 164 11.82 -17.40 0.55
N ASN A 165 10.57 -17.03 0.31
CA ASN A 165 9.65 -16.44 1.29
C ASN A 165 10.08 -15.05 1.78
N ILE A 166 10.93 -14.35 1.03
CA ILE A 166 11.34 -12.96 1.31
C ILE A 166 10.87 -12.06 0.15
N TRP A 167 10.27 -10.91 0.50
CA TRP A 167 9.91 -9.89 -0.48
C TRP A 167 11.13 -9.08 -0.90
N TYR A 168 11.28 -8.90 -2.20
CA TYR A 168 12.28 -8.04 -2.82
C TYR A 168 11.60 -7.11 -3.82
N HIS A 169 12.11 -5.89 -3.95
CA HIS A 169 11.77 -5.01 -5.06
C HIS A 169 12.87 -5.09 -6.10
N LEU A 170 12.54 -5.58 -7.30
CA LEU A 170 13.45 -5.63 -8.43
C LEU A 170 13.17 -4.48 -9.37
N THR A 171 14.23 -3.80 -9.82
CA THR A 171 14.16 -2.88 -10.96
C THR A 171 15.29 -3.19 -11.94
N PHE A 172 14.94 -3.40 -13.20
CA PHE A 172 15.89 -3.49 -14.30
C PHE A 172 15.72 -2.28 -15.20
N THR A 173 16.80 -1.56 -15.47
CA THR A 173 16.83 -0.47 -16.45
C THR A 173 17.71 -0.82 -17.61
N TYR A 174 17.27 -0.52 -18.84
CA TYR A 174 18.07 -0.57 -20.05
C TYR A 174 18.15 0.82 -20.70
N ASN A 175 19.34 1.28 -21.08
CA ASN A 175 19.56 2.50 -21.85
C ASN A 175 20.74 2.32 -22.81
N LYS A 176 20.45 2.17 -24.10
CA LYS A 176 21.47 1.94 -25.13
C LYS A 176 22.54 3.03 -25.25
N ASN A 177 22.28 4.23 -24.74
CA ASN A 177 23.19 5.37 -24.85
C ASN A 177 24.17 5.44 -23.68
N GLU A 178 24.04 4.56 -22.68
CA GLU A 178 24.95 4.48 -21.55
C GLU A 178 26.03 3.44 -21.77
N THR A 179 27.21 3.66 -21.18
CA THR A 179 28.30 2.67 -21.20
C THR A 179 27.88 1.36 -20.56
N ASN A 180 27.09 1.42 -19.49
CA ASN A 180 26.51 0.27 -18.82
C ASN A 180 25.01 0.29 -19.10
N GLU A 181 24.66 -0.29 -20.24
CA GLU A 181 23.31 -0.22 -20.79
C GLU A 181 22.27 -0.83 -19.87
N GLY A 182 22.58 -1.96 -19.22
CA GLY A 182 21.67 -2.58 -18.26
C GLY A 182 22.14 -2.39 -16.83
N LYS A 183 21.20 -2.11 -15.93
CA LYS A 183 21.45 -2.00 -14.49
C LYS A 183 20.37 -2.72 -13.71
N LEU A 184 20.79 -3.47 -12.70
CA LEU A 184 19.92 -4.18 -11.78
C LEU A 184 19.95 -3.48 -10.42
N TYR A 185 18.75 -3.22 -9.91
CA TYR A 185 18.53 -2.71 -8.57
C TYR A 185 17.71 -3.72 -7.78
N ILE A 186 18.10 -3.96 -6.53
CA ILE A 186 17.36 -4.74 -5.57
C ILE A 186 17.13 -3.86 -4.34
N ASN A 187 15.87 -3.78 -3.89
CA ASN A 187 15.46 -2.97 -2.74
C ASN A 187 15.94 -1.51 -2.84
N GLY A 188 15.77 -0.92 -4.02
CA GLY A 188 16.11 0.47 -4.33
C GLY A 188 17.61 0.75 -4.55
N SER A 189 18.49 -0.22 -4.35
CA SER A 189 19.95 -0.06 -4.48
C SER A 189 20.49 -0.74 -5.73
N GLU A 190 21.38 -0.07 -6.47
CA GLU A 190 22.08 -0.69 -7.61
C GLU A 190 23.00 -1.81 -7.10
N VAL A 191 22.80 -3.03 -7.60
CA VAL A 191 23.61 -4.20 -7.21
C VAL A 191 24.53 -4.66 -8.33
N ASN A 192 24.15 -4.41 -9.59
CA ASN A 192 24.98 -4.81 -10.73
C ASN A 192 24.70 -3.99 -12.00
N THR A 193 25.67 -3.99 -12.92
CA THR A 193 25.54 -3.36 -14.24
C THR A 193 26.18 -4.23 -15.33
N TRP A 194 25.68 -4.11 -16.56
CA TRP A 194 26.18 -4.84 -17.75
C TRP A 194 26.27 -3.91 -18.96
N ASN A 195 27.15 -4.26 -19.90
CA ASN A 195 27.47 -3.46 -21.08
C ASN A 195 27.64 -4.30 -22.36
N GLN A 196 26.98 -5.47 -22.42
CA GLN A 196 27.25 -6.47 -23.46
C GLN A 196 26.23 -6.50 -24.59
N TRP A 197 25.09 -5.82 -24.47
CA TRP A 197 23.99 -5.95 -25.44
C TRP A 197 24.23 -5.13 -26.71
N GLY A 198 24.35 -3.81 -26.61
CA GLY A 198 24.57 -2.91 -27.73
C GLY A 198 23.31 -2.68 -28.57
N GLY A 199 23.05 -1.42 -28.90
CA GLY A 199 21.96 -1.02 -29.80
C GLY A 199 20.60 -0.93 -29.09
N ASN A 200 19.51 -0.89 -29.85
CA ASN A 200 18.19 -1.06 -29.23
C ASN A 200 18.03 -2.53 -28.80
N ILE A 201 17.15 -2.79 -27.82
CA ILE A 201 16.50 -4.11 -27.72
C ILE A 201 15.90 -4.40 -29.10
N ASP A 202 15.94 -5.65 -29.58
CA ASP A 202 15.45 -5.94 -30.92
C ASP A 202 13.90 -5.86 -31.00
N ASN A 203 13.35 -5.98 -32.20
CA ASN A 203 11.90 -5.99 -32.38
C ASN A 203 11.29 -7.35 -32.02
N ALA A 204 10.32 -7.36 -31.11
CA ALA A 204 9.64 -8.59 -30.67
C ALA A 204 8.50 -9.02 -31.58
N GLY A 205 8.09 -8.17 -32.52
CA GLY A 205 6.87 -8.37 -33.29
C GLY A 205 5.68 -8.59 -32.35
N GLY A 206 4.84 -9.57 -32.67
CA GLY A 206 3.63 -9.85 -31.89
C GLY A 206 3.85 -10.58 -30.56
N SER A 207 5.09 -10.77 -30.09
CA SER A 207 5.37 -11.44 -28.80
C SER A 207 4.66 -10.71 -27.66
N PRO A 208 3.81 -11.40 -26.88
CA PRO A 208 3.08 -10.78 -25.79
C PRO A 208 3.99 -10.57 -24.58
N VAL A 209 3.59 -9.62 -23.73
CA VAL A 209 4.13 -9.50 -22.38
C VAL A 209 3.37 -10.42 -21.43
N THR A 210 4.11 -11.18 -20.62
CA THR A 210 3.60 -12.11 -19.62
C THR A 210 4.25 -11.87 -18.27
N ILE A 211 3.49 -12.12 -17.19
CA ILE A 211 3.97 -12.09 -15.81
C ILE A 211 3.78 -13.50 -15.23
N GLY A 212 4.82 -14.03 -14.58
CA GLY A 212 4.81 -15.34 -13.90
C GLY A 212 5.07 -16.56 -14.79
N ASN A 213 5.21 -16.37 -16.10
CA ASN A 213 5.61 -17.41 -17.07
C ASN A 213 6.07 -16.75 -18.40
N THR A 214 6.42 -17.57 -19.39
CA THR A 214 6.71 -17.18 -20.79
C THR A 214 5.82 -17.96 -21.76
N ASN A 215 5.52 -17.38 -22.93
CA ASN A 215 4.80 -18.06 -24.03
C ASN A 215 5.77 -18.76 -25.01
N HIS A 216 7.03 -18.96 -24.60
CA HIS A 216 8.02 -19.79 -25.28
C HIS A 216 8.14 -21.16 -24.54
N ILE A 217 9.36 -21.61 -24.22
CA ILE A 217 9.61 -22.78 -23.36
C ILE A 217 9.16 -22.46 -21.94
N GLU A 218 7.99 -22.98 -21.59
CA GLU A 218 7.30 -22.75 -20.32
C GLU A 218 8.23 -22.94 -19.12
N THR A 219 8.35 -21.88 -18.31
CA THR A 219 9.24 -21.81 -17.16
C THR A 219 8.56 -21.02 -16.04
N PRO A 220 7.56 -21.63 -15.38
CA PRO A 220 6.62 -20.94 -14.50
C PRO A 220 7.30 -20.48 -13.20
N PHE A 221 6.86 -19.33 -12.69
CA PHE A 221 7.23 -18.82 -11.38
C PHE A 221 6.40 -19.46 -10.26
N ASN A 222 7.04 -19.79 -9.14
CA ASN A 222 6.36 -20.21 -7.91
C ASN A 222 6.58 -19.18 -6.80
N GLY A 223 5.55 -18.40 -6.54
CA GLY A 223 5.61 -17.32 -5.56
C GLY A 223 4.63 -16.21 -5.83
N ASN A 224 4.92 -15.04 -5.28
CA ASN A 224 4.04 -13.88 -5.29
C ASN A 224 4.67 -12.72 -6.07
N ILE A 225 3.86 -11.98 -6.84
CA ILE A 225 4.26 -10.76 -7.55
C ILE A 225 3.26 -9.65 -7.24
N ASN A 226 3.78 -8.43 -7.05
CA ASN A 226 2.98 -7.23 -6.81
C ASN A 226 3.54 -6.00 -7.53
N GLU A 227 2.71 -4.98 -7.73
CA GLU A 227 3.14 -3.62 -8.13
C GLU A 227 4.07 -3.61 -9.38
N VAL A 228 3.61 -4.21 -10.47
CA VAL A 228 4.39 -4.31 -11.72
C VAL A 228 4.23 -3.04 -12.55
N ALA A 229 5.33 -2.40 -12.92
CA ALA A 229 5.33 -1.19 -13.72
C ALA A 229 6.43 -1.23 -14.80
N VAL A 230 6.10 -0.65 -15.95
CA VAL A 230 7.00 -0.59 -17.12
C VAL A 230 7.03 0.82 -17.66
N TRP A 231 8.22 1.35 -17.91
CA TRP A 231 8.46 2.67 -18.48
C TRP A 231 9.25 2.58 -19.78
N ASN A 232 9.02 3.51 -20.71
CA ASN A 232 9.84 3.71 -21.91
C ASN A 232 11.09 4.58 -21.63
N GLU A 233 11.41 4.82 -20.37
CA GLU A 233 12.56 5.57 -19.89
C GLU A 233 13.42 4.67 -18.99
N ALA A 234 14.73 4.95 -18.93
CA ALA A 234 15.60 4.38 -17.91
C ALA A 234 15.51 5.27 -16.65
N LEU A 235 14.83 4.78 -15.61
CA LEU A 235 14.69 5.53 -14.36
C LEU A 235 16.04 5.79 -13.72
N THR A 236 16.19 6.96 -13.11
CA THR A 236 17.41 7.28 -12.36
C THR A 236 17.45 6.53 -11.02
N ALA A 237 18.64 6.31 -10.46
CA ALA A 237 18.79 5.66 -9.16
C ALA A 237 17.98 6.35 -8.03
N THR A 238 17.86 7.68 -8.09
CA THR A 238 17.04 8.46 -7.13
C THR A 238 15.55 8.18 -7.28
N GLU A 239 15.07 8.05 -8.52
CA GLU A 239 13.69 7.68 -8.81
C GLU A 239 13.41 6.27 -8.33
N ILE A 240 14.30 5.31 -8.62
CA ILE A 240 14.16 3.90 -8.19
C ILE A 240 14.14 3.78 -6.66
N THR A 241 14.97 4.56 -5.96
CA THR A 241 14.93 4.64 -4.49
C THR A 241 13.57 5.18 -4.00
N THR A 242 12.98 6.14 -4.72
CA THR A 242 11.67 6.71 -4.40
C THR A 242 10.55 5.69 -4.62
N VAL A 243 10.59 4.96 -5.75
CA VAL A 243 9.65 3.86 -6.05
C VAL A 243 9.70 2.81 -4.93
N TYR A 244 10.90 2.32 -4.60
CA TYR A 244 11.08 1.33 -3.54
C TYR A 244 10.56 1.80 -2.17
N ASN A 245 10.94 3.01 -1.74
CA ASN A 245 10.56 3.53 -0.42
C ASN A 245 9.06 3.84 -0.29
N SER A 246 8.34 3.95 -1.41
CA SER A 246 6.89 4.18 -1.43
C SER A 246 6.07 2.90 -1.20
N GLY A 247 6.70 1.71 -1.24
CA GLY A 247 6.02 0.44 -0.98
C GLY A 247 4.80 0.22 -1.88
N SER A 248 3.68 -0.23 -1.30
CA SER A 248 2.38 -0.41 -1.97
C SER A 248 1.57 0.88 -2.17
N GLY A 249 2.03 2.01 -1.62
CA GLY A 249 1.39 3.33 -1.76
C GLY A 249 1.87 4.11 -3.00
N PHE A 250 2.84 3.56 -3.74
CA PHE A 250 3.36 4.24 -4.93
C PHE A 250 2.26 4.41 -5.99
N ASN A 251 2.32 5.50 -6.75
CA ASN A 251 1.49 5.66 -7.94
C ASN A 251 2.38 6.07 -9.11
N ALA A 252 2.73 5.09 -9.95
CA ALA A 252 3.59 5.31 -11.10
C ALA A 252 3.04 6.34 -12.09
N ALA A 253 1.72 6.58 -12.11
CA ALA A 253 1.07 7.50 -13.04
C ALA A 253 1.15 8.98 -12.61
N VAL A 254 1.72 9.29 -11.43
CA VAL A 254 1.79 10.65 -10.89
C VAL A 254 3.19 10.95 -10.38
N ASN A 255 3.76 12.08 -10.81
CA ASN A 255 5.05 12.55 -10.30
C ASN A 255 4.93 12.95 -8.81
N SER A 256 5.81 12.42 -7.97
CA SER A 256 5.83 12.64 -6.53
C SER A 256 7.25 12.57 -5.97
N GLY A 257 7.58 13.42 -4.99
CA GLY A 257 8.92 13.42 -4.40
C GLY A 257 10.03 13.61 -5.44
N ASN A 258 10.98 12.67 -5.50
CA ASN A 258 12.03 12.66 -6.52
C ASN A 258 11.68 11.81 -7.76
N TYR A 259 10.47 11.26 -7.84
CA TYR A 259 9.97 10.53 -9.01
C TYR A 259 9.36 11.49 -10.04
N SER A 260 9.88 11.48 -11.27
CA SER A 260 9.50 12.42 -12.34
C SER A 260 9.17 11.79 -13.70
N SER A 261 9.25 10.47 -13.82
CA SER A 261 9.05 9.71 -15.05
C SER A 261 7.61 9.23 -15.30
N ALA A 262 6.58 9.83 -14.68
CA ALA A 262 5.19 9.44 -14.94
C ALA A 262 4.79 9.56 -16.43
N SER A 263 5.39 10.49 -17.17
CA SER A 263 5.17 10.65 -18.62
C SER A 263 5.74 9.50 -19.46
N GLY A 264 6.72 8.77 -18.93
CA GLY A 264 7.32 7.61 -19.58
C GLY A 264 6.64 6.30 -19.24
N LEU A 265 5.59 6.30 -18.41
CA LEU A 265 4.91 5.08 -17.98
C LEU A 265 4.15 4.43 -19.16
N ILE A 266 4.49 3.17 -19.46
CA ILE A 266 3.82 2.34 -20.47
C ILE A 266 2.64 1.61 -19.84
N GLY A 267 2.84 0.97 -18.69
CA GLY A 267 1.83 0.17 -18.03
C GLY A 267 2.11 0.04 -16.55
N TYR A 268 1.05 -0.03 -15.74
CA TYR A 268 1.17 -0.17 -14.30
C TYR A 268 0.06 -1.05 -13.75
N TRP A 269 0.42 -2.25 -13.31
CA TRP A 269 -0.49 -3.21 -12.70
C TRP A 269 -0.21 -3.25 -11.20
N LYS A 270 -1.08 -2.57 -10.44
CA LYS A 270 -1.02 -2.57 -8.98
C LYS A 270 -1.17 -3.95 -8.39
N ILE A 271 -1.89 -4.86 -9.08
CA ILE A 271 -2.13 -6.23 -8.63
C ILE A 271 -2.82 -6.20 -7.25
N ASN A 272 -3.80 -5.30 -7.10
CA ASN A 272 -4.50 -5.06 -5.85
C ASN A 272 -6.03 -5.29 -5.94
N GLU A 273 -6.52 -5.95 -7.00
CA GLU A 273 -7.94 -6.19 -7.25
C GLU A 273 -8.58 -7.17 -6.26
N GLY A 274 -7.79 -8.08 -5.70
CA GLY A 274 -8.20 -9.05 -4.67
C GLY A 274 -9.17 -10.14 -5.14
N THR A 275 -9.78 -10.02 -6.31
CA THR A 275 -10.69 -11.01 -6.91
C THR A 275 -10.75 -10.87 -8.43
N GLY A 276 -11.34 -11.87 -9.11
CA GLY A 276 -11.57 -11.84 -10.56
C GLY A 276 -10.41 -12.39 -11.35
N THR A 277 -10.44 -12.19 -12.67
CA THR A 277 -9.46 -12.76 -13.62
C THR A 277 -8.75 -11.69 -14.44
N THR A 278 -8.70 -10.46 -13.93
CA THR A 278 -8.12 -9.32 -14.64
C THR A 278 -7.21 -8.54 -13.70
N ALA A 279 -5.98 -8.27 -14.14
CA ALA A 279 -5.10 -7.28 -13.53
C ALA A 279 -5.29 -5.97 -14.30
N TYR A 280 -5.88 -4.96 -13.67
CA TYR A 280 -6.19 -3.70 -14.34
C TYR A 280 -4.95 -2.83 -14.47
N ASP A 281 -4.88 -2.12 -15.58
CA ASP A 281 -3.85 -1.12 -15.83
C ASP A 281 -4.23 0.22 -15.19
N GLY A 282 -3.43 0.65 -14.23
CA GLY A 282 -3.52 1.93 -13.53
C GLY A 282 -2.74 3.07 -14.20
N SER A 283 -2.04 2.84 -15.32
CA SER A 283 -1.32 3.89 -16.05
C SER A 283 -2.24 4.81 -16.86
N GLY A 284 -3.44 4.32 -17.23
CA GLY A 284 -4.37 4.99 -18.13
C GLY A 284 -4.19 4.63 -19.62
N ASN A 285 -3.26 3.73 -19.95
CA ASN A 285 -3.00 3.29 -21.33
C ASN A 285 -3.89 2.10 -21.77
N ASN A 286 -4.73 1.57 -20.87
CA ASN A 286 -5.70 0.50 -21.09
C ASN A 286 -5.06 -0.86 -21.45
N ILE A 287 -3.90 -1.17 -20.88
CA ILE A 287 -3.19 -2.44 -21.10
C ILE A 287 -3.53 -3.45 -19.99
N SER A 288 -4.81 -3.74 -19.77
CA SER A 288 -5.21 -4.65 -18.68
C SER A 288 -4.86 -6.11 -19.02
N GLY A 289 -4.34 -6.84 -18.04
CA GLY A 289 -3.91 -8.23 -18.17
C GLY A 289 -5.02 -9.24 -17.86
N SER A 290 -5.03 -10.37 -18.54
CA SER A 290 -5.90 -11.52 -18.23
C SER A 290 -5.13 -12.57 -17.43
N LEU A 291 -5.67 -12.97 -16.28
CA LEU A 291 -5.13 -14.10 -15.51
C LEU A 291 -5.53 -15.40 -16.21
N LEU A 292 -4.53 -16.22 -16.56
CA LEU A 292 -4.71 -17.49 -17.23
C LEU A 292 -4.17 -18.62 -16.37
N TYR A 293 -4.85 -19.76 -16.45
CA TYR A 293 -4.46 -21.05 -15.87
C TYR A 293 -4.52 -21.20 -14.35
N GLY A 294 -4.64 -20.12 -13.59
CA GLY A 294 -4.90 -20.25 -12.15
C GLY A 294 -4.30 -19.26 -11.16
N PRO A 295 -3.60 -18.15 -11.53
CA PRO A 295 -3.04 -17.24 -10.53
C PRO A 295 -4.14 -16.79 -9.55
N SER A 296 -3.84 -16.89 -8.26
CA SER A 296 -4.82 -16.59 -7.21
C SER A 296 -4.49 -15.28 -6.51
N TRP A 297 -5.53 -14.50 -6.22
CA TRP A 297 -5.41 -13.34 -5.36
C TRP A 297 -5.18 -13.77 -3.92
N GLU A 298 -4.03 -13.37 -3.38
CA GLU A 298 -3.72 -13.49 -1.96
C GLU A 298 -3.55 -12.09 -1.35
N SER A 299 -3.83 -11.98 -0.06
CA SER A 299 -3.67 -10.73 0.69
C SER A 299 -2.34 -10.73 1.45
N SER A 300 -1.53 -9.70 1.25
CA SER A 300 -0.41 -9.33 2.13
C SER A 300 -0.77 -8.12 3.00
N GLY A 301 0.00 -7.94 4.09
CA GLY A 301 -0.28 -6.94 5.12
C GLY A 301 -0.94 -7.55 6.35
N VAL A 302 -0.95 -6.79 7.45
CA VAL A 302 -1.72 -7.20 8.63
C VAL A 302 -3.16 -6.79 8.36
N ASN A 303 -4.12 -7.68 8.56
CA ASN A 303 -5.51 -7.27 8.52
C ASN A 303 -5.78 -6.41 9.76
N GLU A 304 -5.87 -5.09 9.57
CA GLU A 304 -5.95 -4.06 10.59
C GLU A 304 -7.34 -4.00 11.26
N ASN A 305 -7.76 -5.13 11.82
CA ASN A 305 -9.08 -5.32 12.42
C ASN A 305 -9.16 -4.83 13.87
N SER A 306 -8.09 -4.23 14.39
CA SER A 306 -8.01 -3.84 15.79
C SER A 306 -7.08 -2.66 15.98
N ILE A 307 -7.35 -1.85 16.99
CA ILE A 307 -6.60 -0.65 17.36
C ILE A 307 -5.10 -0.88 17.60
N GLU A 308 -4.69 -2.11 17.94
CA GLU A 308 -3.27 -2.46 18.10
C GLU A 308 -2.52 -2.51 16.76
N LEU A 309 -3.23 -2.79 15.68
CA LEU A 309 -2.69 -2.96 14.33
C LEU A 309 -2.71 -1.65 13.54
N TRP A 310 -3.59 -0.71 13.87
CA TRP A 310 -3.67 0.62 13.27
C TRP A 310 -2.37 1.38 13.48
N ASP A 311 -1.62 1.64 12.42
CA ASP A 311 -0.28 2.18 12.50
C ASP A 311 -0.20 3.68 12.17
N ASP A 312 -1.30 4.24 11.65
CA ASP A 312 -1.47 5.65 11.38
C ASP A 312 -2.75 6.25 12.00
N ILE A 313 -2.98 7.54 11.72
CA ILE A 313 -4.06 8.32 12.32
C ILE A 313 -5.38 8.11 11.58
N ASP A 314 -5.33 7.90 10.27
CA ASP A 314 -6.49 7.75 9.40
C ASP A 314 -7.23 6.45 9.63
N ASP A 315 -6.55 5.40 10.09
CA ASP A 315 -7.19 4.15 10.51
C ASP A 315 -8.35 4.34 11.50
N PHE A 316 -8.29 5.41 12.31
CA PHE A 316 -9.32 5.74 13.27
C PHE A 316 -10.55 6.43 12.65
N HIS A 317 -10.53 6.76 11.36
CA HIS A 317 -11.66 7.37 10.68
C HIS A 317 -12.90 6.46 10.75
N ASN A 318 -13.99 6.99 11.29
CA ASN A 318 -15.25 6.27 11.57
C ASN A 318 -15.14 5.15 12.62
N TYR A 319 -14.07 5.09 13.42
CA TYR A 319 -14.02 4.19 14.57
C TYR A 319 -15.14 4.53 15.55
N SER A 320 -15.90 3.53 16.00
CA SER A 320 -16.93 3.72 17.03
C SER A 320 -17.20 2.48 17.86
N LEU A 321 -17.49 2.70 19.14
CA LEU A 321 -17.93 1.67 20.09
C LEU A 321 -19.18 2.15 20.82
N GLU A 322 -20.18 1.27 20.93
CA GLU A 322 -21.37 1.53 21.75
C GLU A 322 -21.09 1.38 23.25
N SER A 323 -20.10 0.56 23.62
CA SER A 323 -19.66 0.31 25.00
C SER A 323 -18.17 0.00 25.08
N ILE A 324 -17.46 0.64 26.01
CA ILE A 324 -16.04 0.42 26.31
C ILE A 324 -15.94 -0.50 27.53
N ASP A 325 -15.24 -1.63 27.43
CA ASP A 325 -15.03 -2.59 28.53
C ASP A 325 -16.31 -3.01 29.28
N SER A 326 -17.40 -3.22 28.56
CA SER A 326 -18.74 -3.51 29.11
C SER A 326 -19.30 -2.41 30.03
N SER A 327 -18.72 -1.20 29.99
CA SER A 327 -19.22 -0.01 30.67
C SER A 327 -20.28 0.71 29.81
N PRO A 328 -21.12 1.58 30.39
CA PRO A 328 -22.10 2.36 29.63
C PRO A 328 -21.48 3.53 28.84
N PHE A 329 -20.16 3.63 28.73
CA PHE A 329 -19.51 4.67 27.94
C PHE A 329 -19.26 4.16 26.52
N GLY A 330 -19.65 4.94 25.51
CA GLY A 330 -19.30 4.69 24.11
C GLY A 330 -18.30 5.72 23.59
N CYS A 331 -17.66 5.45 22.46
CA CYS A 331 -16.78 6.41 21.78
C CYS A 331 -17.02 6.45 20.27
N SER A 332 -16.63 7.57 19.65
CA SER A 332 -16.49 7.68 18.20
C SER A 332 -15.33 8.59 17.83
N VAL A 333 -14.66 8.30 16.73
CA VAL A 333 -13.59 9.10 16.15
C VAL A 333 -13.92 9.42 14.70
N GLU A 334 -13.68 10.67 14.32
CA GLU A 334 -13.81 11.15 12.95
C GLU A 334 -12.53 11.90 12.56
N VAL A 335 -11.95 11.51 11.43
CA VAL A 335 -10.76 12.14 10.86
C VAL A 335 -11.13 12.84 9.56
N ASN A 336 -10.62 14.04 9.32
CA ASN A 336 -10.87 14.77 8.08
C ASN A 336 -9.60 15.52 7.66
N TYR A 337 -9.29 15.55 6.36
CA TYR A 337 -8.31 16.50 5.83
C TYR A 337 -8.78 17.93 6.06
N VAL A 338 -7.90 18.82 6.50
CA VAL A 338 -8.18 20.25 6.74
C VAL A 338 -7.03 21.12 6.28
N ASP A 339 -7.22 22.43 6.16
CA ASP A 339 -6.15 23.33 5.77
C ASP A 339 -6.11 24.62 6.62
N ALA A 340 -4.97 25.29 6.59
CA ALA A 340 -4.79 26.54 7.33
C ALA A 340 -5.62 27.70 6.74
N THR A 341 -5.96 27.65 5.44
CA THR A 341 -6.73 28.69 4.76
C THR A 341 -8.18 28.78 5.23
N SER A 342 -8.77 27.66 5.63
CA SER A 342 -10.08 27.55 6.28
C SER A 342 -10.00 27.69 7.80
N ALA A 343 -8.82 28.05 8.33
CA ALA A 343 -8.50 28.01 9.75
C ALA A 343 -8.78 26.63 10.38
N PHE A 344 -8.60 25.56 9.60
CA PHE A 344 -8.85 24.16 9.95
C PHE A 344 -10.32 23.81 10.24
N HIS A 345 -11.27 24.69 9.92
CA HIS A 345 -12.69 24.48 10.24
C HIS A 345 -13.49 23.82 9.11
N GLN A 346 -12.90 23.61 7.93
CA GLN A 346 -13.56 22.98 6.79
C GLN A 346 -12.79 21.75 6.32
N SER A 347 -13.51 20.63 6.19
CA SER A 347 -12.98 19.40 5.60
C SER A 347 -12.61 19.61 4.13
N GLN A 348 -11.50 19.02 3.71
CA GLN A 348 -11.02 19.01 2.34
C GLN A 348 -11.27 17.65 1.71
N ASN A 349 -11.64 17.64 0.43
CA ASN A 349 -11.82 16.40 -0.34
C ASN A 349 -10.51 15.91 -0.98
N SER A 350 -9.39 16.54 -0.63
CA SER A 350 -8.07 16.22 -1.16
C SER A 350 -7.05 16.24 -0.03
N PRO A 351 -5.98 15.43 -0.12
CA PRO A 351 -4.97 15.35 0.93
C PRO A 351 -4.32 16.70 1.24
N THR A 352 -4.06 16.94 2.52
CA THR A 352 -3.37 18.14 3.01
C THR A 352 -2.37 17.77 4.10
N ASN A 353 -1.49 18.71 4.46
CA ASN A 353 -0.55 18.54 5.58
C ASN A 353 -1.21 18.61 6.97
N TYR A 354 -2.54 18.57 7.06
CA TYR A 354 -3.24 18.65 8.34
C TYR A 354 -4.47 17.75 8.35
N LYS A 355 -4.59 16.93 9.40
CA LYS A 355 -5.81 16.16 9.69
C LYS A 355 -6.46 16.76 10.92
N SER A 356 -7.77 17.01 10.87
CA SER A 356 -8.58 17.28 12.07
C SER A 356 -9.13 15.97 12.58
N LEU A 357 -8.98 15.75 13.88
CA LEU A 357 -9.41 14.54 14.55
C LEU A 357 -10.35 14.88 15.67
N THR A 358 -11.58 14.38 15.60
CA THR A 358 -12.63 14.64 16.59
C THR A 358 -12.91 13.37 17.37
N VAL A 359 -12.59 13.39 18.68
CA VAL A 359 -12.90 12.31 19.61
C VAL A 359 -14.15 12.67 20.40
N LYS A 360 -15.08 11.72 20.50
CA LYS A 360 -16.33 11.91 21.25
C LYS A 360 -16.56 10.73 22.19
N ILE A 361 -16.75 11.03 23.48
CA ILE A 361 -17.16 10.04 24.50
C ILE A 361 -18.62 10.28 24.88
N THR A 362 -19.44 9.24 24.79
CA THR A 362 -20.87 9.26 25.07
C THR A 362 -21.21 8.48 26.34
N HIS A 363 -22.31 8.84 26.99
CA HIS A 363 -22.86 8.12 28.13
C HIS A 363 -24.38 8.36 28.19
N PRO A 364 -25.22 7.36 28.51
CA PRO A 364 -26.68 7.47 28.46
C PRO A 364 -27.30 8.59 29.31
N THR A 365 -26.61 9.03 30.37
CA THR A 365 -27.14 10.02 31.33
C THR A 365 -26.40 11.36 31.34
N LEU A 366 -25.38 11.52 30.49
CA LEU A 366 -24.59 12.74 30.36
C LEU A 366 -24.61 13.25 28.92
N SER A 367 -24.34 14.54 28.73
CA SER A 367 -24.00 15.03 27.39
C SER A 367 -22.66 14.42 26.95
N ALA A 368 -22.52 14.21 25.64
CA ALA A 368 -21.26 13.79 25.08
C ALA A 368 -20.15 14.80 25.43
N LEU A 369 -18.96 14.28 25.69
CA LEU A 369 -17.74 15.08 25.76
C LEU A 369 -17.02 14.92 24.43
N THR A 370 -16.70 16.04 23.78
CA THR A 370 -16.05 16.06 22.47
C THR A 370 -14.86 16.98 22.54
N ASP A 371 -13.77 16.57 21.91
CA ASP A 371 -12.60 17.39 21.67
C ASP A 371 -12.11 17.17 20.25
N THR A 372 -11.47 18.19 19.68
CA THR A 372 -10.97 18.18 18.31
C THR A 372 -9.53 18.66 18.31
N MET A 373 -8.63 17.84 17.77
CA MET A 373 -7.22 18.18 17.60
C MET A 373 -6.87 18.32 16.11
N VAL A 374 -5.94 19.22 15.82
CA VAL A 374 -5.33 19.33 14.49
C VAL A 374 -3.93 18.75 14.58
N ILE A 375 -3.65 17.79 13.71
CA ILE A 375 -2.37 17.09 13.63
C ILE A 375 -1.70 17.44 12.31
N SER A 376 -0.39 17.62 12.32
CA SER A 376 0.44 17.82 11.13
C SER A 376 1.58 16.80 11.11
N PRO A 377 2.17 16.49 9.94
CA PRO A 377 3.39 15.71 9.84
C PRO A 377 4.53 16.36 10.63
N GLY A 378 5.24 15.59 11.45
CA GLY A 378 6.48 16.04 12.10
C GLY A 378 6.35 16.68 13.49
N LEU A 379 5.44 16.18 14.34
CA LEU A 379 5.48 16.37 15.79
C LEU A 379 5.52 15.04 16.52
#